data_AF-A0A7W4JEF8-F1
#
_entry.id   AF-A0A7W4JEF8-F1
#
_cell.length_a   1.000
_cell.length_b   1.000
_cell.length_c   1.000
_cell.angle_alpha   90.00
_cell.angle_beta   90.00
_cell.angle_gamma   90.00
#
_symmetry.space_group_name_H-M   'P 1'
#
loop_
_entity.id
_entity.type
_entity.pdbx_description
1 polymer ?
#
loop_
_entity_poly.entity_id
_entity_poly.type
_entity_poly.pdbx_seq_one_letter_code
_entity_poly.pdbx_strand_id
1 'polypeptide(L)'
;MITPATRDAALLASRIALSVLFLVMGWGKLSDYSGAVAYMAQTGAPLPALSALVATGVELGIGVALVLGVFVEPLALLLAAYTVVTGFIGHHFWTMEGMLRYDMMIHFYKNIGIAGGLIALAVAGPGRFALRLGRFAKTPAL
;
A
#
# COMPACT_ATOMS: atom_id res chain seq x y z
N MET A 1 -11.05 -24.85 12.44
CA MET A 1 -11.86 -23.62 12.68
C MET A 1 -10.91 -22.55 13.22
N ILE A 2 -10.79 -21.37 12.59
CA ILE A 2 -9.87 -20.32 13.05
C ILE A 2 -10.47 -19.67 14.31
N THR A 3 -9.75 -19.69 15.43
CA THR A 3 -10.22 -19.05 16.67
C THR A 3 -10.21 -17.52 16.55
N PRO A 4 -11.01 -16.77 17.34
CA PRO A 4 -10.98 -15.30 17.32
C PRO A 4 -9.58 -14.73 17.55
N ALA A 5 -8.82 -15.30 18.49
CA ALA A 5 -7.45 -14.87 18.79
C ALA A 5 -6.49 -15.09 17.60
N THR A 6 -6.60 -16.25 16.94
CA THR A 6 -5.80 -16.55 15.74
C THR A 6 -6.17 -15.62 14.58
N ARG A 7 -7.46 -15.34 14.39
CA ARG A 7 -7.96 -14.39 13.38
C ARG A 7 -7.38 -12.99 13.60
N ASP A 8 -7.44 -12.50 14.82
CA ASP A 8 -6.94 -11.16 15.16
C ASP A 8 -5.42 -11.02 14.96
N ALA A 9 -4.65 -12.05 15.35
CA ALA A 9 -3.22 -12.09 15.10
C ALA A 9 -2.90 -12.11 13.60
N ALA A 10 -3.65 -12.90 12.81
CA ALA A 10 -3.50 -12.94 11.37
C ALA A 10 -3.81 -11.58 10.72
N LEU A 11 -4.85 -10.86 11.18
CA LEU A 11 -5.16 -9.52 10.67
C LEU A 11 -4.07 -8.49 10.98
N LEU A 12 -3.48 -8.54 12.17
CA LEU A 12 -2.32 -7.69 12.49
C LEU A 12 -1.12 -8.03 11.59
N ALA A 13 -0.82 -9.32 11.43
CA ALA A 13 0.26 -9.77 10.55
C ALA A 13 0.05 -9.33 9.10
N SER A 14 -1.17 -9.45 8.57
CA SER A 14 -1.53 -8.98 7.23
C SER A 14 -1.35 -7.48 7.08
N ARG A 15 -1.76 -6.68 8.08
CA ARG A 15 -1.56 -5.22 8.07
C ARG A 15 -0.08 -4.87 8.00
N ILE A 16 0.76 -5.54 8.78
CA ILE A 16 2.21 -5.33 8.75
C ILE A 16 2.77 -5.75 7.39
N ALA A 17 2.53 -6.99 6.97
CA ALA A 17 3.12 -7.56 5.76
C ALA A 17 2.75 -6.77 4.50
N LEU A 18 1.48 -6.37 4.36
CA LEU A 18 1.02 -5.57 3.22
C LEU A 18 1.57 -4.14 3.27
N SER A 19 1.88 -3.59 4.45
CA SER A 19 2.38 -2.21 4.59
C SER A 19 3.89 -2.09 4.39
N VAL A 20 4.67 -3.16 4.60
CA VAL A 20 6.16 -3.11 4.58
C VAL A 20 6.69 -2.45 3.31
N LEU A 21 6.20 -2.87 2.13
CA LEU A 21 6.66 -2.31 0.86
C LEU A 21 6.44 -0.79 0.80
N PHE A 22 5.25 -0.32 1.18
CA PHE A 22 4.92 1.10 1.15
C PHE A 22 5.71 1.91 2.17
N LEU A 23 5.95 1.35 3.36
CA LEU A 23 6.78 2.00 4.37
C LEU A 23 8.23 2.18 3.90
N VAL A 24 8.82 1.14 3.29
CA VAL A 24 10.17 1.19 2.74
C VAL A 24 10.24 2.19 1.58
N MET A 25 9.32 2.11 0.62
CA MET A 25 9.30 3.00 -0.55
C MET A 25 9.03 4.45 -0.16
N GLY A 26 8.08 4.68 0.75
CA GLY A 26 7.72 6.01 1.22
C GLY A 26 8.84 6.64 2.05
N TRP A 27 9.51 5.85 2.90
CA TRP A 27 10.69 6.32 3.62
C TRP A 27 11.85 6.67 2.68
N GLY A 28 12.08 5.85 1.64
CA GLY A 28 13.06 6.17 0.60
C GLY A 28 12.78 7.51 -0.07
N LYS A 29 11.53 7.77 -0.46
CA LYS A 29 11.13 9.05 -1.05
C LYS A 29 11.22 10.23 -0.08
N LEU A 30 10.97 10.01 1.20
CA LEU A 30 11.09 11.07 2.22
C LEU A 30 12.56 11.41 2.50
N SER A 31 13.42 10.39 2.60
CA SER A 31 14.84 10.54 2.93
C SER A 31 15.67 11.08 1.76
N ASP A 32 15.31 10.76 0.52
CA ASP A 32 15.85 11.37 -0.70
C ASP A 32 14.73 11.94 -1.57
N TYR A 33 14.13 13.02 -1.08
CA TYR A 33 13.05 13.69 -1.82
C TYR A 33 13.52 14.24 -3.17
N SER A 34 14.74 14.75 -3.26
CA SER A 34 15.33 15.17 -4.54
C SER A 34 15.37 14.04 -5.57
N GLY A 35 15.84 12.85 -5.19
CA GLY A 35 15.84 11.67 -6.05
C GLY A 35 14.43 11.23 -6.43
N ALA A 36 13.47 11.31 -5.49
CA ALA A 36 12.07 11.04 -5.79
C ALA A 36 11.49 12.00 -6.85
N VAL A 37 11.77 13.30 -6.74
CA VAL A 37 11.35 14.29 -7.75
C VAL A 37 12.00 14.00 -9.11
N ALA A 38 13.29 13.68 -9.13
CA ALA A 38 14.00 13.33 -10.36
C ALA A 38 13.43 12.07 -11.03
N TYR A 39 13.05 11.07 -10.23
CA TYR A 39 12.38 9.87 -10.73
C TYR A 39 11.00 10.19 -11.33
N MET A 40 10.19 11.00 -10.64
CA MET A 40 8.88 11.42 -11.15
C MET A 40 8.97 12.22 -12.46
N ALA A 41 10.05 12.98 -12.65
CA ALA A 41 10.30 13.66 -13.92
C ALA A 41 10.58 12.67 -15.05
N GLN A 42 11.33 11.59 -14.79
CA GLN A 42 11.64 10.54 -15.77
C GLN A 42 10.40 9.73 -16.16
N THR A 43 9.45 9.54 -15.25
CA THR A 43 8.19 8.85 -15.55
C THR A 43 7.18 9.71 -16.31
N GLY A 44 7.47 11.00 -16.52
CA GLY A 44 6.56 11.95 -17.16
C GLY A 44 5.38 12.37 -16.27
N ALA A 45 5.49 12.21 -14.95
CA ALA A 45 4.44 12.60 -14.03
C ALA A 45 4.20 14.13 -14.08
N PRO A 46 2.94 14.59 -14.08
CA PRO A 46 2.65 16.01 -13.99
C PRO A 46 3.13 16.55 -12.63
N LEU A 47 3.73 17.74 -12.65
CA LEU A 47 4.25 18.41 -11.45
C LEU A 47 5.11 17.46 -10.58
N PRO A 48 6.31 17.05 -11.04
CA PRO A 48 7.10 15.98 -10.40
C PRO A 48 7.28 16.11 -8.89
N ALA A 49 7.48 17.34 -8.39
CA ALA A 49 7.58 17.61 -6.96
C ALA A 49 6.29 17.25 -6.21
N LEU A 50 5.14 17.73 -6.69
CA LEU A 50 3.85 17.42 -6.09
C LEU A 50 3.54 15.91 -6.19
N SER A 51 3.83 15.29 -7.33
CA SER A 51 3.68 13.85 -7.53
C SER A 51 4.52 13.04 -6.53
N ALA A 52 5.78 13.43 -6.30
CA ALA A 52 6.64 12.80 -5.30
C ALA A 52 6.10 12.99 -3.87
N LEU A 53 5.59 14.18 -3.55
CA LEU A 53 5.02 14.49 -2.23
C LEU A 53 3.77 13.63 -1.97
N VAL A 54 2.86 13.57 -2.94
CA VAL A 54 1.65 12.75 -2.86
C VAL A 54 2.01 11.27 -2.72
N ALA A 55 2.93 10.76 -3.55
CA ALA A 55 3.38 9.37 -3.44
C ALA A 55 3.97 9.08 -2.06
N THR A 56 4.81 9.98 -1.52
CA THR A 56 5.38 9.84 -0.18
C THR A 56 4.30 9.80 0.90
N GLY A 57 3.34 10.73 0.87
CA GLY A 57 2.25 10.80 1.83
C GLY A 57 1.32 9.57 1.77
N VAL A 58 1.02 9.09 0.57
CA VAL A 58 0.20 7.89 0.38
C VAL A 58 0.94 6.65 0.87
N GLU A 59 2.17 6.42 0.42
CA GLU A 59 2.92 5.20 0.78
C GLU A 59 3.26 5.15 2.27
N LEU A 60 3.89 6.20 2.80
CA LEU A 60 4.35 6.23 4.18
C LEU A 60 3.19 6.47 5.14
N GLY A 61 2.34 7.46 4.85
CA GLY A 61 1.23 7.84 5.72
C GLY A 61 0.19 6.73 5.85
N ILE A 62 -0.27 6.17 4.71
CA ILE A 62 -1.23 5.07 4.76
C ILE A 62 -0.59 3.79 5.28
N GLY A 63 0.66 3.49 4.90
CA GLY A 63 1.39 2.34 5.44
C GLY A 63 1.44 2.35 6.97
N VAL A 64 1.76 3.51 7.58
CA VAL A 64 1.75 3.67 9.04
C VAL A 64 0.34 3.51 9.60
N ALA A 65 -0.66 4.15 8.99
CA ALA A 65 -2.05 4.07 9.44
C ALA A 65 -2.58 2.62 9.44
N LEU A 66 -2.27 1.83 8.41
CA LEU A 66 -2.65 0.42 8.33
C LEU A 66 -1.97 -0.43 9.42
N VAL A 67 -0.67 -0.26 9.65
CA VAL A 67 0.03 -0.94 10.76
C VAL A 67 -0.62 -0.62 12.11
N LEU A 68 -0.94 0.66 12.35
CA LEU A 68 -1.61 1.10 13.57
C LEU A 68 -3.09 0.68 13.64
N GLY A 69 -3.69 0.30 12.51
CA GLY A 69 -5.09 -0.13 12.43
C GLY A 69 -6.09 1.01 12.39
N VAL A 70 -5.64 2.19 11.96
CA VAL A 70 -6.46 3.39 11.85
C VAL A 70 -7.10 3.44 10.46
N PHE A 71 -8.43 3.59 10.39
CA PHE A 71 -9.20 3.65 9.14
C PHE A 71 -8.88 2.53 8.12
N VAL A 72 -8.66 1.30 8.60
CA VAL A 72 -8.15 0.18 7.77
C VAL A 72 -8.95 -0.04 6.49
N GLU A 73 -10.27 -0.06 6.56
CA GLU A 73 -11.12 -0.39 5.40
C GLU A 73 -10.97 0.63 4.26
N PRO A 74 -11.28 1.94 4.44
CA PRO A 74 -11.13 2.91 3.35
C PRO A 74 -9.68 3.12 2.93
N LEU A 75 -8.73 3.05 3.86
CA LEU A 75 -7.32 3.26 3.53
C LEU A 75 -6.70 2.08 2.78
N ALA A 76 -7.10 0.85 3.09
CA ALA A 76 -6.65 -0.32 2.33
C ALA A 76 -7.19 -0.29 0.89
N LEU A 77 -8.45 0.14 0.68
CA LEU A 77 -9.00 0.33 -0.66
C LEU A 77 -8.30 1.45 -1.44
N LEU A 78 -8.03 2.58 -0.78
CA LEU A 78 -7.27 3.67 -1.39
C LEU A 78 -5.87 3.21 -1.79
N LEU A 79 -5.18 2.49 -0.90
CA LEU A 79 -3.84 1.97 -1.18
C LEU A 79 -3.87 0.88 -2.26
N ALA A 80 -4.92 0.05 -2.33
CA ALA A 80 -5.10 -0.93 -3.40
C ALA A 80 -5.23 -0.25 -4.76
N ALA A 81 -6.08 0.78 -4.87
CA ALA A 81 -6.24 1.56 -6.09
C ALA A 81 -4.92 2.25 -6.49
N TYR A 82 -4.23 2.88 -5.53
CA TYR A 82 -2.90 3.45 -5.73
C TYR A 82 -1.88 2.42 -6.26
N THR A 83 -1.89 1.21 -5.70
CA THR A 83 -0.97 0.13 -6.08
C THR A 83 -1.20 -0.36 -7.52
N VAL A 84 -2.46 -0.45 -7.93
CA VAL A 84 -2.81 -0.79 -9.31
C VAL A 84 -2.33 0.32 -10.25
N VAL A 85 -2.66 1.58 -9.95
CA VAL A 85 -2.26 2.74 -10.79
C VAL A 85 -0.74 2.83 -10.93
N THR A 86 0.00 2.71 -9.82
CA THR A 86 1.47 2.73 -9.86
C THR A 86 2.06 1.52 -10.59
N GLY A 87 1.40 0.37 -10.55
CA GLY A 87 1.75 -0.78 -11.38
C GLY A 87 1.68 -0.45 -12.87
N PHE A 88 0.59 0.18 -13.32
CA PHE A 88 0.43 0.59 -14.72
C PHE A 88 1.43 1.64 -15.18
N ILE A 89 1.83 2.56 -14.29
CA ILE A 89 2.79 3.63 -14.60
C ILE A 89 4.23 3.09 -14.55
N GLY A 90 4.63 2.50 -13.43
CA GLY A 90 6.01 2.13 -13.15
C GLY A 90 6.45 0.80 -13.77
N HIS A 91 5.51 -0.09 -14.11
CA HIS A 91 5.79 -1.46 -14.53
C HIS A 91 5.08 -1.83 -15.83
N HIS A 92 5.12 -0.93 -16.81
CA HIS A 92 4.49 -1.02 -18.13
C HIS A 92 5.21 -2.01 -19.06
N PHE A 93 5.35 -3.26 -18.61
CA PHE A 93 6.14 -4.32 -19.25
C PHE A 93 5.75 -4.58 -20.71
N TRP A 94 4.51 -4.30 -21.11
CA TRP A 94 4.04 -4.47 -22.48
C TRP A 94 4.81 -3.63 -23.51
N THR A 95 5.47 -2.56 -23.08
CA THR A 95 6.31 -1.67 -23.93
C THR A 95 7.80 -2.05 -23.94
N MET A 96 8.20 -3.06 -23.17
CA MET A 96 9.59 -3.40 -22.94
C MET A 96 9.93 -4.77 -23.54
N GLU A 97 11.22 -5.05 -23.70
CA GLU A 97 11.75 -6.27 -24.32
C GLU A 97 12.81 -6.96 -23.45
N GLY A 98 13.13 -8.21 -23.80
CA GLY A 98 14.18 -9.00 -23.15
C GLY A 98 13.97 -9.21 -21.64
N MET A 99 15.07 -9.22 -20.91
CA MET A 99 15.06 -9.43 -19.45
C MET A 99 14.33 -8.31 -18.70
N LEU A 100 14.37 -7.08 -19.21
CA LEU A 100 13.69 -5.95 -18.61
C LEU A 100 12.16 -6.13 -18.64
N ARG A 101 11.62 -6.67 -19.74
CA ARG A 101 10.19 -7.03 -19.83
C ARG A 101 9.79 -8.00 -18.73
N TYR A 102 10.57 -9.05 -18.52
CA TYR A 102 10.26 -10.09 -17.54
C TYR A 102 10.28 -9.53 -16.10
N ASP A 103 11.27 -8.70 -15.78
CA ASP A 103 11.40 -8.05 -14.48
C ASP A 103 10.22 -7.10 -14.19
N MET A 104 9.87 -6.22 -15.15
CA MET A 104 8.72 -5.33 -14.98
C MET A 104 7.40 -6.11 -14.92
N MET A 105 7.28 -7.23 -15.63
CA MET A 105 6.09 -8.08 -15.54
C MET A 105 5.93 -8.66 -14.13
N ILE A 106 7.02 -9.12 -13.49
CA ILE A 106 6.99 -9.57 -12.10
C ILE A 106 6.54 -8.43 -11.18
N HIS A 107 7.10 -7.23 -11.32
CA HIS A 107 6.72 -6.10 -10.50
C HIS A 107 5.27 -5.65 -10.69
N PHE A 108 4.76 -5.70 -11.92
CA PHE A 108 3.35 -5.44 -12.21
C PHE A 108 2.44 -6.43 -11.49
N TYR A 109 2.67 -7.74 -11.66
CA TYR A 109 1.83 -8.76 -11.02
C TYR A 109 1.98 -8.80 -9.50
N LYS A 110 3.15 -8.46 -8.96
CA LYS A 110 3.34 -8.21 -7.52
C LYS A 110 2.38 -7.12 -7.04
N ASN A 111 2.27 -5.99 -7.75
CA ASN A 111 1.34 -4.92 -7.38
C ASN A 111 -0.12 -5.38 -7.44
N ILE A 112 -0.52 -6.15 -8.46
CA ILE A 112 -1.87 -6.72 -8.55
C ILE A 112 -2.16 -7.67 -7.37
N GLY A 113 -1.20 -8.52 -7.01
CA GLY A 113 -1.31 -9.42 -5.86
C GLY A 113 -1.46 -8.65 -4.53
N ILE A 114 -0.66 -7.60 -4.33
CA ILE A 114 -0.75 -6.73 -3.14
C ILE A 114 -2.11 -6.03 -3.09
N ALA A 115 -2.60 -5.50 -4.21
CA ALA A 115 -3.91 -4.87 -4.28
C ALA A 115 -5.03 -5.85 -3.89
N GLY A 116 -4.95 -7.11 -4.35
CA GLY A 116 -5.88 -8.16 -3.93
C GLY A 116 -5.84 -8.43 -2.42
N GLY A 117 -4.64 -8.48 -1.82
CA GLY A 117 -4.46 -8.62 -0.38
C GLY A 117 -5.03 -7.43 0.41
N LEU A 118 -4.86 -6.21 -0.09
CA LEU A 118 -5.41 -4.99 0.52
C LEU A 118 -6.94 -4.96 0.43
N ILE A 119 -7.54 -5.40 -0.67
CA ILE A 119 -8.99 -5.54 -0.80
C ILE A 119 -9.51 -6.58 0.19
N ALA A 120 -8.85 -7.74 0.30
CA ALA A 120 -9.21 -8.78 1.27
C ALA A 120 -9.11 -8.26 2.71
N LEU A 121 -8.07 -7.48 3.03
CA LEU A 121 -7.92 -6.83 4.33
C LEU A 121 -9.05 -5.83 4.61
N ALA A 122 -9.45 -5.04 3.61
CA ALA A 122 -10.57 -4.10 3.74
C ALA A 122 -11.89 -4.81 4.07
N VAL A 123 -12.13 -5.99 3.47
CA VAL A 123 -13.32 -6.81 3.76
C VAL A 123 -13.23 -7.46 5.14
N ALA A 124 -12.04 -7.94 5.53
CA ALA A 124 -11.85 -8.64 6.79
C ALA A 124 -11.84 -7.71 8.02
N GLY A 125 -11.49 -6.44 7.82
CA GLY A 125 -11.48 -5.39 8.83
C GLY A 125 -10.19 -5.34 9.67
N PRO A 126 -10.14 -4.43 10.65
CA PRO A 126 -8.90 -4.06 11.35
C PRO A 126 -8.39 -5.08 12.40
N GLY A 127 -9.28 -5.94 12.91
CA GLY A 127 -8.99 -6.84 14.04
C GLY A 127 -8.89 -6.11 15.39
N ARG A 128 -8.76 -6.87 16.50
CA ARG A 128 -8.76 -6.30 17.87
C ARG A 128 -7.55 -5.41 18.19
N PHE A 129 -6.43 -5.60 17.51
CA PHE A 129 -5.15 -4.89 17.76
C PHE A 129 -5.07 -3.55 17.02
N ALA A 130 -6.19 -3.00 16.58
CA ALA A 130 -6.24 -1.72 15.90
C ALA A 130 -6.46 -0.57 16.88
N LEU A 131 -5.74 0.53 16.67
CA LEU A 131 -5.94 1.76 17.44
C LEU A 131 -7.30 2.38 17.04
N ARG A 132 -8.22 2.40 18.00
CA ARG A 132 -9.53 3.03 17.85
C ARG A 132 -9.44 4.48 18.28
N LEU A 133 -9.35 5.40 17.32
CA LEU A 133 -9.61 6.82 17.56
C LEU A 133 -11.13 6.97 17.81
N GLY A 134 -11.51 7.65 18.89
CA GLY A 134 -12.82 7.54 19.55
C GLY A 134 -14.09 7.76 18.69
N ARG A 135 -15.21 7.26 19.25
CA ARG A 135 -16.64 7.36 18.86
C ARG A 135 -17.15 6.64 17.61
N PHE A 136 -16.29 6.14 16.70
CA PHE A 136 -16.71 5.26 15.59
C PHE A 136 -16.38 3.78 15.81
N ALA A 137 -16.10 3.41 17.06
CA ALA A 137 -15.92 2.03 17.47
C ALA A 137 -17.23 1.27 17.33
N LYS A 138 -17.54 0.73 16.15
CA LYS A 138 -18.53 -0.35 16.05
C LYS A 138 -18.05 -1.47 16.96
N THR A 139 -18.86 -1.79 17.96
CA THR A 139 -18.71 -2.99 18.78
C THR A 139 -18.71 -4.19 17.81
N PRO A 140 -17.75 -5.12 17.91
CA PRO A 140 -17.83 -6.34 17.11
C PRO A 140 -19.16 -7.04 17.43
N ALA A 141 -19.98 -7.30 16.41
CA ALA A 141 -21.10 -8.22 16.57
C ALA A 141 -20.51 -9.58 16.94
N LEU A 142 -20.96 -10.10 18.09
CA LEU A 142 -20.64 -11.43 18.59
C LEU A 142 -21.18 -12.52 17.64
#